data_AF-A0AAV2L720-F1
#
_entry.id   AF-A0AAV2L720-F1
#
_cell.length_a   1.000
_cell.length_b   1.000
_cell.length_c   1.000
_cell.angle_alpha   90.00
_cell.angle_beta   90.00
_cell.angle_gamma   90.00
#
_symmetry.space_group_name_H-M   'P 1'
#
loop_
_entity.id
_entity.type
_entity.pdbx_description
1 polymer ?
#
loop_
_entity_poly.entity_id
_entity_poly.type
_entity_poly.pdbx_seq_one_letter_code
_entity_poly.pdbx_strand_id
1 'polypeptide(L)'
;MEASSFRDCQAWRSEGLPMSTTSNEACKLYDAALNQYVKWRNDETLGGLEGCLSALQTADPNFVMGHVIGTGLQLVSTSTSPRLDQTLSSAVKRTVDLSQSQDLTPRERLHVQAMQLFSRGNFPKACDAWEDILLDHPTDLLALKFAHDAYFYMGAQTRMRDSVARVLPHWKRHTPMSSYLNGLYSFGLLETHFYDQAEKVALQGLSLVPGDAWAVHAVAHVYEMKAEVDKGLQFMQGRENEWQVSDMLASHNYWHWALYFIEKGEYEAALNIFDSQVFPRGKASGAMLDVVDACSMLYRLEMEGVCVKERWRELFQITRPHTDDHVTLFNDVHFLMASLGAKDSGTSHRLLQGLQDLAL
;
A
#
# COMPACT_ATOMS: atom_id res chain seq x y z
N MET A 1 14.20 -13.18 10.00
CA MET A 1 13.69 -14.58 9.92
C MET A 1 14.72 -15.36 9.11
N GLU A 2 15.16 -16.59 9.48
CA GLU A 2 16.16 -17.28 8.64
C GLU A 2 15.56 -17.62 7.26
N ALA A 3 16.34 -17.35 6.19
CA ALA A 3 15.95 -17.61 4.80
C ALA A 3 15.57 -19.09 4.51
N SER A 4 15.83 -20.00 5.46
CA SER A 4 15.39 -21.40 5.45
C SER A 4 13.86 -21.57 5.53
N SER A 5 13.12 -20.58 6.04
CA SER A 5 11.68 -20.66 6.30
C SER A 5 10.77 -20.23 5.13
N PHE A 6 11.32 -19.56 4.12
CA PHE A 6 10.56 -19.12 2.95
C PHE A 6 10.39 -20.23 1.90
N ARG A 7 9.33 -20.13 1.10
CA ARG A 7 8.96 -21.14 0.10
C ARG A 7 9.99 -21.19 -1.04
N ASP A 8 10.54 -22.37 -1.27
CA ASP A 8 11.34 -22.68 -2.45
C ASP A 8 10.46 -23.10 -3.65
N CYS A 9 11.08 -23.49 -4.77
CA CYS A 9 10.35 -23.89 -5.97
C CYS A 9 9.37 -25.05 -5.73
N GLN A 10 9.75 -26.02 -4.88
CA GLN A 10 8.91 -27.18 -4.60
C GLN A 10 7.73 -26.79 -3.71
N ALA A 11 7.96 -25.95 -2.69
CA ALA A 11 6.91 -25.46 -1.81
C ALA A 11 5.88 -24.60 -2.56
N TRP A 12 6.32 -23.70 -3.45
CA TRP A 12 5.40 -22.93 -4.32
C TRP A 12 4.56 -23.85 -5.22
N ARG A 13 5.16 -24.91 -5.79
CA ARG A 13 4.43 -25.90 -6.58
C ARG A 13 3.43 -26.70 -5.73
N SER A 14 3.77 -27.08 -4.50
CA SER A 14 2.85 -27.83 -3.62
C SER A 14 1.63 -27.01 -3.19
N GLU A 15 1.78 -25.68 -3.14
CA GLU A 15 0.67 -24.74 -2.90
C GLU A 15 -0.18 -24.47 -4.17
N GLY A 16 0.11 -25.13 -5.29
CA GLY A 16 -0.62 -24.94 -6.56
C GLY A 16 -0.26 -23.64 -7.28
N LEU A 17 0.88 -23.03 -6.94
CA LEU A 17 1.36 -21.75 -7.45
C LEU A 17 2.78 -21.91 -8.04
N PRO A 18 2.99 -22.78 -9.06
CA PRO A 18 4.32 -23.02 -9.62
C PRO A 18 4.91 -21.75 -10.24
N MET A 19 6.21 -21.57 -10.07
CA MET A 19 7.00 -20.47 -10.63
C MET A 19 7.85 -20.98 -11.80
N SER A 20 8.09 -20.12 -12.79
CA SER A 20 8.91 -20.42 -13.97
C SER A 20 10.42 -20.50 -13.69
N THR A 21 10.91 -19.90 -12.60
CA THR A 21 12.31 -20.01 -12.18
C THR A 21 12.63 -21.41 -11.64
N THR A 22 13.87 -21.86 -11.88
CA THR A 22 14.45 -23.04 -11.22
C THR A 22 15.29 -22.69 -9.99
N SER A 23 15.47 -21.40 -9.68
CA SER A 23 16.27 -20.92 -8.56
C SER A 23 15.47 -20.98 -7.26
N ASN A 24 15.83 -21.91 -6.38
CA ASN A 24 15.26 -21.99 -5.03
C ASN A 24 15.50 -20.70 -4.22
N GLU A 25 16.65 -20.07 -4.41
CA GLU A 25 16.97 -18.80 -3.77
C GLU A 25 16.05 -17.68 -4.24
N ALA A 26 15.80 -17.57 -5.56
CA ALA A 26 14.89 -16.57 -6.10
C ALA A 26 13.44 -16.78 -5.60
N CYS A 27 12.96 -18.03 -5.54
CA CYS A 27 11.63 -18.31 -4.97
C CYS A 27 11.51 -17.88 -3.49
N LYS A 28 12.56 -18.11 -2.70
CA LYS A 28 12.60 -17.73 -1.29
C LYS A 28 12.63 -16.22 -1.09
N LEU A 29 13.43 -15.52 -1.88
CA LEU A 29 13.51 -14.06 -1.84
C LEU A 29 12.22 -13.40 -2.34
N TYR A 30 11.57 -13.96 -3.36
CA TYR A 30 10.24 -13.52 -3.79
C TYR A 30 9.20 -13.68 -2.66
N ASP A 31 9.20 -14.83 -1.99
CA ASP A 31 8.29 -15.06 -0.86
C ASP A 31 8.58 -14.10 0.30
N ALA A 32 9.86 -13.84 0.59
CA ALA A 32 10.28 -12.87 1.60
C ALA A 32 9.85 -11.43 1.26
N ALA A 33 9.99 -10.99 0.00
CA ALA A 33 9.51 -9.68 -0.46
C ALA A 33 7.99 -9.56 -0.33
N LEU A 34 7.24 -10.59 -0.77
CA LEU A 34 5.79 -10.64 -0.64
C LEU A 34 5.34 -10.60 0.83
N ASN A 35 6.05 -11.29 1.72
CA ASN A 35 5.82 -11.25 3.16
C ASN A 35 5.99 -9.84 3.72
N GLN A 36 7.09 -9.15 3.39
CA GLN A 36 7.35 -7.79 3.88
C GLN A 36 6.29 -6.80 3.39
N TYR A 37 5.90 -6.92 2.11
CA TYR A 37 4.85 -6.09 1.51
C TYR A 37 3.48 -6.29 2.19
N VAL A 38 3.03 -7.54 2.38
CA VAL A 38 1.74 -7.83 3.03
C VAL A 38 1.73 -7.40 4.49
N LYS A 39 2.87 -7.51 5.16
CA LYS A 39 3.04 -7.10 6.56
C LYS A 39 3.19 -5.59 6.75
N TRP A 40 3.39 -4.84 5.67
CA TRP A 40 3.77 -3.43 5.72
C TRP A 40 5.01 -3.20 6.60
N ARG A 41 5.97 -4.13 6.56
CA ARG A 41 7.11 -4.14 7.48
C ARG A 41 8.38 -4.68 6.83
N ASN A 42 9.44 -3.90 6.91
CA ASN A 42 10.79 -4.35 6.54
C ASN A 42 11.35 -5.40 7.52
N ASP A 43 12.01 -6.42 6.97
CA ASP A 43 12.88 -7.35 7.69
C ASP A 43 14.34 -6.89 7.50
N GLU A 44 14.86 -6.19 8.52
CA GLU A 44 16.24 -5.69 8.53
C GLU A 44 17.29 -6.79 8.30
N THR A 45 16.99 -8.04 8.66
CA THR A 45 17.92 -9.17 8.44
C THR A 45 18.07 -9.53 6.96
N LEU A 46 17.17 -9.03 6.10
CA LEU A 46 17.20 -9.18 4.65
C LEU A 46 17.54 -7.87 3.92
N GLY A 47 17.90 -6.81 4.66
CA GLY A 47 18.10 -5.47 4.10
C GLY A 47 16.79 -4.78 3.71
N GLY A 48 15.68 -5.14 4.37
CA GLY A 48 14.35 -4.63 4.04
C GLY A 48 13.84 -5.12 2.68
N LEU A 49 12.78 -4.49 2.20
CA LEU A 49 12.14 -4.82 0.93
C LEU A 49 13.07 -4.52 -0.26
N GLU A 50 13.77 -3.38 -0.22
CA GLU A 50 14.72 -2.99 -1.28
C GLU A 50 15.90 -3.96 -1.37
N GLY A 51 16.54 -4.28 -0.25
CA GLY A 51 17.65 -5.24 -0.21
C GLY A 51 17.21 -6.62 -0.68
N CYS A 52 16.00 -7.05 -0.29
CA CYS A 52 15.42 -8.32 -0.71
C CYS A 52 15.15 -8.37 -2.22
N LEU A 53 14.59 -7.31 -2.82
CA LEU A 53 14.36 -7.21 -4.26
C LEU A 53 15.68 -7.17 -5.05
N SER A 54 16.71 -6.49 -4.53
CA SER A 54 18.04 -6.46 -5.12
C SER A 54 18.71 -7.85 -5.12
N ALA A 55 18.61 -8.57 -3.99
CA ALA A 55 19.08 -9.94 -3.89
C ALA A 55 18.30 -10.88 -4.83
N LEU A 56 16.97 -10.70 -4.95
CA LEU A 56 16.12 -11.47 -5.85
C LEU A 56 16.58 -11.32 -7.31
N GLN A 57 16.83 -10.08 -7.74
CA GLN A 57 17.34 -9.78 -9.07
C GLN A 57 18.73 -10.37 -9.32
N THR A 58 19.56 -10.48 -8.28
CA THR A 58 20.90 -11.12 -8.37
C THR A 58 20.79 -12.64 -8.47
N ALA A 59 19.88 -13.25 -7.71
CA ALA A 59 19.70 -14.70 -7.65
C ALA A 59 19.12 -15.30 -8.94
N ASP A 60 18.23 -14.57 -9.63
CA ASP A 60 17.77 -14.92 -10.98
C ASP A 60 17.37 -13.64 -11.76
N PRO A 61 18.27 -13.09 -12.59
CA PRO A 61 18.02 -11.86 -13.32
C PRO A 61 16.89 -11.91 -14.37
N ASN A 62 16.44 -13.12 -14.73
CA ASN A 62 15.40 -13.36 -15.73
C ASN A 62 14.10 -13.90 -15.11
N PHE A 63 14.02 -14.04 -13.78
CA PHE A 63 12.83 -14.53 -13.12
C PHE A 63 11.65 -13.55 -13.25
N VAL A 64 10.70 -13.87 -14.11
CA VAL A 64 9.60 -12.96 -14.47
C VAL A 64 8.79 -12.52 -13.25
N MET A 65 8.42 -13.42 -12.34
CA MET A 65 7.67 -13.01 -11.16
C MET A 65 8.49 -12.13 -10.20
N GLY A 66 9.82 -12.27 -10.19
CA GLY A 66 10.70 -11.33 -9.49
C GLY A 66 10.61 -9.91 -10.07
N HIS A 67 10.59 -9.79 -11.40
CA HIS A 67 10.34 -8.51 -12.08
C HIS A 67 8.93 -7.98 -11.85
N VAL A 68 7.91 -8.85 -11.84
CA VAL A 68 6.51 -8.48 -11.55
C VAL A 68 6.38 -7.88 -10.16
N ILE A 69 6.91 -8.52 -9.12
CA ILE A 69 6.78 -7.98 -7.75
C ILE A 69 7.60 -6.68 -7.60
N GLY A 70 8.84 -6.65 -8.12
CA GLY A 70 9.69 -5.45 -8.02
C GLY A 70 9.11 -4.24 -8.76
N THR A 71 8.76 -4.41 -10.04
CA THR A 71 8.16 -3.35 -10.87
C THR A 71 6.75 -3.02 -10.39
N GLY A 72 5.96 -4.03 -10.01
CA GLY A 72 4.61 -3.86 -9.49
C GLY A 72 4.59 -3.00 -8.23
N LEU A 73 5.48 -3.26 -7.27
CA LEU A 73 5.61 -2.46 -6.04
C LEU A 73 5.97 -1.00 -6.32
N GLN A 74 6.85 -0.73 -7.28
CA GLN A 74 7.17 0.64 -7.71
C GLN A 74 5.97 1.34 -8.38
N LEU A 75 5.11 0.59 -9.07
CA LEU A 75 3.90 1.13 -9.67
C LEU A 75 2.81 1.40 -8.62
N VAL A 76 2.53 0.43 -7.74
CA VAL A 76 1.49 0.57 -6.73
C VAL A 76 1.86 1.55 -5.62
N SER A 77 3.14 1.89 -5.43
CA SER A 77 3.52 2.97 -4.49
C SER A 77 2.97 4.33 -4.91
N THR A 78 2.63 4.51 -6.19
CA THR A 78 2.14 5.75 -6.80
C THR A 78 3.07 6.96 -6.67
N SER A 79 4.33 6.75 -6.27
CA SER A 79 5.34 7.81 -6.10
C SER A 79 5.89 8.37 -7.40
N THR A 80 5.70 7.65 -8.51
CA THR A 80 6.15 8.04 -9.84
C THR A 80 5.36 7.25 -10.89
N SER A 81 5.59 7.53 -12.18
CA SER A 81 4.99 6.78 -13.29
C SER A 81 5.98 6.54 -14.43
N PRO A 82 5.75 5.51 -15.27
CA PRO A 82 6.53 5.28 -16.50
C PRO A 82 6.56 6.48 -17.48
N ARG A 83 5.64 7.45 -17.32
CA ARG A 83 5.61 8.68 -18.13
C ARG A 83 6.76 9.61 -17.79
N LEU A 84 7.18 9.65 -16.52
CA LEU A 84 8.21 10.57 -16.01
C LEU A 84 9.51 9.86 -15.62
N ASP A 85 9.44 8.58 -15.29
CA ASP A 85 10.60 7.79 -14.88
C ASP A 85 11.00 6.78 -15.97
N GLN A 86 12.13 7.07 -16.62
CA GLN A 86 12.70 6.21 -17.66
C GLN A 86 13.19 4.86 -17.12
N THR A 87 13.62 4.80 -15.86
CA THR A 87 14.05 3.55 -15.21
C THR A 87 12.85 2.64 -15.02
N LEU A 88 11.74 3.17 -14.48
CA LEU A 88 10.50 2.43 -14.31
C LEU A 88 9.90 2.01 -15.65
N SER A 89 9.89 2.89 -16.65
CA SER A 89 9.48 2.58 -18.03
C SER A 89 10.30 1.42 -18.61
N SER A 90 11.61 1.42 -18.38
CA SER A 90 12.50 0.35 -18.82
C SER A 90 12.26 -0.96 -18.06
N ALA A 91 11.95 -0.90 -16.76
CA ALA A 91 11.62 -2.07 -15.94
C ALA A 91 10.30 -2.74 -16.39
N VAL A 92 9.27 -1.95 -16.68
CA VAL A 92 8.01 -2.43 -17.28
C VAL A 92 8.30 -3.13 -18.61
N LYS A 93 9.05 -2.50 -19.50
CA LYS A 93 9.42 -3.08 -20.80
C LYS A 93 10.21 -4.38 -20.63
N ARG A 94 11.23 -4.39 -19.77
CA ARG A 94 12.05 -5.57 -19.45
C ARG A 94 11.19 -6.75 -19.01
N THR A 95 10.23 -6.50 -18.11
CA THR A 95 9.32 -7.54 -17.60
C THR A 95 8.49 -8.15 -18.74
N VAL A 96 7.94 -7.30 -19.62
CA VAL A 96 7.14 -7.73 -20.77
C VAL A 96 8.00 -8.51 -21.77
N ASP A 97 9.19 -8.03 -22.11
CA ASP A 97 10.11 -8.70 -23.04
C ASP A 97 10.55 -10.08 -22.51
N LEU A 98 10.84 -10.19 -21.21
CA LEU A 98 11.14 -11.47 -20.56
C LEU A 98 9.96 -12.44 -20.64
N SER A 99 8.73 -11.95 -20.47
CA SER A 99 7.53 -12.80 -20.54
C SER A 99 7.28 -13.40 -21.93
N GLN A 100 7.73 -12.72 -22.99
CA GLN A 100 7.58 -13.17 -24.38
C GLN A 100 8.66 -14.18 -24.79
N SER A 101 9.79 -14.19 -24.08
CA SER A 101 10.96 -15.03 -24.38
C SER A 101 11.04 -16.31 -23.54
N GLN A 102 10.11 -16.50 -22.62
CA GLN A 102 10.07 -17.64 -21.70
C GLN A 102 8.73 -18.36 -21.76
N ASP A 103 8.74 -19.65 -21.42
CA ASP A 103 7.50 -20.40 -21.27
C ASP A 103 6.92 -20.20 -19.87
N LEU A 104 6.03 -19.22 -19.76
CA LEU A 104 5.35 -18.88 -18.52
C LEU A 104 4.03 -19.62 -18.36
N THR A 105 3.70 -19.92 -17.11
CA THR A 105 2.37 -20.41 -16.74
C THR A 105 1.28 -19.36 -17.08
N PRO A 106 0.02 -19.77 -17.32
CA PRO A 106 -1.08 -18.81 -17.55
C PRO A 106 -1.19 -17.75 -16.44
N ARG A 107 -1.02 -18.17 -15.17
CA ARG A 107 -0.99 -17.29 -13.99
C ARG A 107 0.08 -16.20 -14.07
N GLU A 108 1.32 -16.57 -14.39
CA GLU A 108 2.42 -15.61 -14.50
C GLU A 108 2.20 -14.63 -15.67
N ARG A 109 1.63 -15.10 -16.79
CA ARG A 109 1.27 -14.23 -17.92
C ARG A 109 0.21 -13.18 -17.54
N LEU A 110 -0.80 -13.57 -16.76
CA LEU A 110 -1.82 -12.65 -16.26
C LEU A 110 -1.22 -11.60 -15.31
N HIS A 111 -0.27 -11.99 -14.45
CA HIS A 111 0.45 -11.05 -13.59
C HIS A 111 1.24 -9.99 -14.38
N VAL A 112 1.94 -10.42 -15.44
CA VAL A 112 2.64 -9.49 -16.35
C VAL A 112 1.65 -8.57 -17.08
N GLN A 113 0.53 -9.12 -17.56
CA GLN A 113 -0.52 -8.35 -18.21
C GLN A 113 -1.11 -7.30 -17.26
N ALA A 114 -1.45 -7.68 -16.03
CA ALA A 114 -1.99 -6.77 -15.02
C ALA A 114 -1.01 -5.65 -14.70
N MET A 115 0.27 -5.96 -14.47
CA MET A 115 1.33 -4.97 -14.24
C MET A 115 1.44 -3.99 -15.43
N GLN A 116 1.45 -4.50 -16.66
CA GLN A 116 1.52 -3.65 -17.86
C GLN A 116 0.28 -2.76 -18.02
N LEU A 117 -0.91 -3.25 -17.67
CA LEU A 117 -2.15 -2.46 -17.71
C LEU A 117 -2.11 -1.36 -16.64
N PHE A 118 -1.67 -1.70 -15.44
CA PHE A 118 -1.50 -0.75 -14.34
C PHE A 118 -0.50 0.34 -14.71
N SER A 119 0.64 -0.03 -15.33
CA SER A 119 1.68 0.91 -15.75
C SER A 119 1.20 1.93 -16.81
N ARG A 120 0.07 1.67 -17.46
CA ARG A 120 -0.58 2.54 -18.44
C ARG A 120 -1.76 3.31 -17.85
N GLY A 121 -1.92 3.30 -16.52
CA GLY A 121 -3.05 3.91 -15.82
C GLY A 121 -4.37 3.17 -15.98
N ASN A 122 -4.39 1.95 -16.53
CA ASN A 122 -5.62 1.17 -16.70
C ASN A 122 -5.87 0.26 -15.49
N PHE A 123 -6.09 0.88 -14.34
CA PHE A 123 -6.31 0.16 -13.07
C PHE A 123 -7.51 -0.81 -13.13
N PRO A 124 -8.67 -0.47 -13.75
CA PRO A 124 -9.78 -1.41 -13.83
C PRO A 124 -9.42 -2.71 -14.55
N LYS A 125 -8.73 -2.64 -15.70
CA LYS A 125 -8.32 -3.84 -16.43
C LYS A 125 -7.18 -4.59 -15.75
N ALA A 126 -6.32 -3.89 -15.01
CA ALA A 126 -5.31 -4.55 -14.18
C ALA A 126 -5.98 -5.39 -13.09
N CYS A 127 -7.00 -4.84 -12.41
CA CYS A 127 -7.83 -5.58 -11.47
C CYS A 127 -8.51 -6.78 -12.13
N ASP A 128 -9.15 -6.61 -13.29
CA ASP A 128 -9.80 -7.73 -13.99
C ASP A 128 -8.81 -8.89 -14.24
N ALA A 129 -7.57 -8.59 -14.66
CA ALA A 129 -6.53 -9.60 -14.86
C ALA A 129 -6.05 -10.28 -13.55
N TRP A 130 -5.94 -9.54 -12.44
CA TRP A 130 -5.66 -10.16 -11.13
C TRP A 130 -6.86 -10.97 -10.61
N GLU A 131 -8.09 -10.55 -10.90
CA GLU A 131 -9.28 -11.30 -10.53
C GLU A 131 -9.40 -12.61 -11.31
N ASP A 132 -9.05 -12.62 -12.59
CA ASP A 132 -8.96 -13.84 -13.39
C ASP A 132 -7.96 -14.83 -12.77
N ILE A 133 -6.84 -14.36 -12.21
CA ILE A 133 -5.92 -15.20 -11.44
C ILE A 133 -6.63 -15.79 -10.21
N LEU A 134 -7.37 -14.98 -9.46
CA LEU A 134 -8.02 -15.41 -8.22
C LEU A 134 -9.18 -16.38 -8.44
N LEU A 135 -9.74 -16.47 -9.66
CA LEU A 135 -10.72 -17.49 -10.02
C LEU A 135 -10.10 -18.90 -10.03
N ASP A 136 -8.92 -19.05 -10.64
CA ASP A 136 -8.23 -20.35 -10.76
C ASP A 136 -7.27 -20.62 -9.60
N HIS A 137 -6.71 -19.56 -9.01
CA HIS A 137 -5.69 -19.58 -7.98
C HIS A 137 -6.09 -18.66 -6.80
N PRO A 138 -7.15 -19.00 -6.03
CA PRO A 138 -7.68 -18.13 -4.97
C PRO A 138 -6.70 -17.86 -3.82
N THR A 139 -5.61 -18.62 -3.73
CA THR A 139 -4.53 -18.42 -2.74
C THR A 139 -3.34 -17.61 -3.26
N ASP A 140 -3.42 -17.03 -4.47
CA ASP A 140 -2.39 -16.12 -4.99
C ASP A 140 -2.44 -14.78 -4.25
N LEU A 141 -1.59 -14.66 -3.22
CA LEU A 141 -1.55 -13.49 -2.35
C LEU A 141 -1.15 -12.20 -3.07
N LEU A 142 -0.25 -12.30 -4.06
CA LEU A 142 0.19 -11.11 -4.79
C LEU A 142 -0.96 -10.55 -5.62
N ALA A 143 -1.71 -11.41 -6.32
CA ALA A 143 -2.87 -11.00 -7.10
C ALA A 143 -3.93 -10.37 -6.20
N LEU A 144 -4.23 -11.00 -5.05
CA LEU A 144 -5.19 -10.46 -4.08
C LEU A 144 -4.76 -9.09 -3.56
N LYS A 145 -3.50 -8.95 -3.17
CA LYS A 145 -3.00 -7.71 -2.56
C LYS A 145 -2.90 -6.57 -3.57
N PHE A 146 -2.42 -6.83 -4.78
CA PHE A 146 -2.39 -5.81 -5.85
C PHE A 146 -3.80 -5.40 -6.30
N ALA A 147 -4.73 -6.35 -6.43
CA ALA A 147 -6.13 -6.01 -6.72
C ALA A 147 -6.73 -5.16 -5.60
N HIS A 148 -6.49 -5.52 -4.33
CA HIS A 148 -6.97 -4.77 -3.16
C HIS A 148 -6.45 -3.32 -3.15
N ASP A 149 -5.14 -3.11 -3.33
CA ASP A 149 -4.54 -1.76 -3.37
C ASP A 149 -5.05 -0.95 -4.57
N ALA A 150 -5.20 -1.58 -5.74
CA ALA A 150 -5.76 -0.91 -6.91
C ALA A 150 -7.24 -0.53 -6.72
N TYR A 151 -8.04 -1.37 -6.07
CA TYR A 151 -9.41 -1.01 -5.70
C TYR A 151 -9.48 0.13 -4.70
N PHE A 152 -8.55 0.16 -3.73
CA PHE A 152 -8.41 1.26 -2.79
C PHE A 152 -8.17 2.59 -3.54
N TYR A 153 -7.20 2.64 -4.46
CA TYR A 153 -6.93 3.85 -5.25
C TYR A 153 -8.09 4.31 -6.14
N MET A 154 -8.92 3.38 -6.62
CA MET A 154 -10.09 3.69 -7.44
C MET A 154 -11.35 4.04 -6.63
N GLY A 155 -11.33 3.88 -5.30
CA GLY A 155 -12.55 3.96 -4.48
C GLY A 155 -13.56 2.84 -4.80
N ALA A 156 -13.10 1.69 -5.30
CA ALA A 156 -13.95 0.57 -5.71
C ALA A 156 -14.32 -0.34 -4.52
N GLN A 157 -14.92 0.25 -3.48
CA GLN A 157 -15.14 -0.35 -2.15
C GLN A 157 -15.84 -1.72 -2.19
N THR A 158 -16.91 -1.86 -2.99
CA THR A 158 -17.64 -3.13 -3.11
C THR A 158 -16.77 -4.23 -3.71
N ARG A 159 -15.98 -3.90 -4.75
CA ARG A 159 -15.07 -4.89 -5.37
C ARG A 159 -13.94 -5.28 -4.44
N MET A 160 -13.37 -4.31 -3.71
CA MET A 160 -12.35 -4.56 -2.69
C MET A 160 -12.83 -5.57 -1.63
N ARG A 161 -14.04 -5.37 -1.08
CA ARG A 161 -14.65 -6.32 -0.14
C ARG A 161 -14.89 -7.69 -0.77
N ASP A 162 -15.57 -7.71 -1.91
CA ASP A 162 -16.08 -8.94 -2.52
C ASP A 162 -14.94 -9.82 -3.08
N SER A 163 -13.84 -9.21 -3.51
CA SER A 163 -12.63 -9.91 -3.94
C SER A 163 -12.05 -10.77 -2.81
N VAL A 164 -11.84 -10.16 -1.64
CA VAL A 164 -11.36 -10.88 -0.45
C VAL A 164 -12.39 -11.90 0.02
N ALA A 165 -13.67 -11.53 0.09
CA ALA A 165 -14.75 -12.42 0.52
C ALA A 165 -14.86 -13.68 -0.33
N ARG A 166 -14.68 -13.56 -1.65
CA ARG A 166 -14.75 -14.68 -2.59
C ARG A 166 -13.64 -15.70 -2.36
N VAL A 167 -12.42 -15.25 -2.06
CA VAL A 167 -11.29 -16.17 -1.89
C VAL A 167 -11.20 -16.77 -0.49
N LEU A 168 -11.68 -16.08 0.55
CA LEU A 168 -11.59 -16.49 1.95
C LEU A 168 -11.85 -17.98 2.23
N PRO A 169 -12.90 -18.64 1.67
CA PRO A 169 -13.15 -20.07 1.90
C PRO A 169 -12.02 -21.01 1.44
N HIS A 170 -11.15 -20.56 0.53
CA HIS A 170 -10.02 -21.33 0.01
C HIS A 170 -8.76 -21.20 0.88
N TRP A 171 -8.71 -20.21 1.78
CA TRP A 171 -7.57 -19.96 2.65
C TRP A 171 -7.66 -20.78 3.93
N LYS A 172 -6.79 -21.80 4.05
CA LYS A 172 -6.73 -22.63 5.26
C LYS A 172 -5.92 -21.92 6.33
N ARG A 173 -6.18 -22.24 7.60
CA ARG A 173 -5.45 -21.66 8.75
C ARG A 173 -3.92 -21.86 8.70
N HIS A 174 -3.45 -22.92 8.04
CA HIS A 174 -2.01 -23.19 7.87
C HIS A 174 -1.43 -22.59 6.59
N THR A 175 -2.27 -22.05 5.69
CA THR A 175 -1.78 -21.34 4.50
C THR A 175 -0.99 -20.12 4.98
N PRO A 176 0.26 -19.92 4.53
CA PRO A 176 1.05 -18.76 4.89
C PRO A 176 0.28 -17.46 4.66
N MET A 177 0.40 -16.51 5.60
CA MET A 177 -0.29 -15.20 5.57
C MET A 177 -1.83 -15.24 5.66
N SER A 178 -2.48 -16.39 5.86
CA SER A 178 -3.94 -16.47 5.97
C SER A 178 -4.55 -15.52 7.02
N SER A 179 -3.86 -15.27 8.13
CA SER A 179 -4.33 -14.33 9.16
C SER A 179 -4.47 -12.88 8.68
N TYR A 180 -3.63 -12.43 7.73
CA TYR A 180 -3.64 -11.06 7.20
C TYR A 180 -4.86 -10.77 6.30
N LEU A 181 -5.54 -11.82 5.81
CA LEU A 181 -6.80 -11.62 5.08
C LEU A 181 -7.91 -11.06 5.98
N ASN A 182 -7.84 -11.23 7.30
CA ASN A 182 -8.79 -10.60 8.21
C ASN A 182 -8.69 -9.08 8.14
N GLY A 183 -7.47 -8.52 8.10
CA GLY A 183 -7.26 -7.09 7.90
C GLY A 183 -7.83 -6.61 6.56
N LEU A 184 -7.48 -7.30 5.47
CA LEU A 184 -7.97 -6.95 4.12
C LEU A 184 -9.51 -7.00 4.03
N TYR A 185 -10.12 -8.02 4.61
CA TYR A 185 -11.58 -8.19 4.61
C TYR A 185 -12.28 -7.19 5.52
N SER A 186 -11.74 -6.96 6.72
CA SER A 186 -12.26 -5.96 7.66
C SER A 186 -12.27 -4.56 7.01
N PHE A 187 -11.20 -4.20 6.30
CA PHE A 187 -11.15 -2.94 5.57
C PHE A 187 -12.18 -2.87 4.44
N GLY A 188 -12.43 -3.95 3.70
CA GLY A 188 -13.53 -3.99 2.73
C GLY A 188 -14.93 -3.86 3.39
N LEU A 189 -15.12 -4.44 4.58
CA LEU A 189 -16.35 -4.35 5.34
C LEU A 189 -16.61 -2.92 5.84
N LEU A 190 -15.60 -2.25 6.40
CA LEU A 190 -15.76 -0.88 6.91
C LEU A 190 -16.06 0.11 5.77
N GLU A 191 -15.37 -0.04 4.63
CA GLU A 191 -15.57 0.80 3.44
C GLU A 191 -16.95 0.59 2.80
N THR A 192 -17.64 -0.47 3.19
CA THR A 192 -19.02 -0.73 2.77
C THR A 192 -20.02 -0.62 3.92
N HIS A 193 -19.64 0.09 4.99
CA HIS A 193 -20.45 0.47 6.14
C HIS A 193 -20.88 -0.69 7.07
N PHE A 194 -20.21 -1.85 7.01
CA PHE A 194 -20.45 -2.98 7.93
C PHE A 194 -19.55 -2.90 9.17
N TYR A 195 -19.59 -1.76 9.88
CA TYR A 195 -18.63 -1.42 10.93
C TYR A 195 -18.49 -2.47 12.04
N ASP A 196 -19.61 -2.98 12.58
CA ASP A 196 -19.57 -3.98 13.66
C ASP A 196 -18.95 -5.31 13.20
N GLN A 197 -19.13 -5.68 11.93
CA GLN A 197 -18.50 -6.87 11.36
C GLN A 197 -17.01 -6.61 11.09
N ALA A 198 -16.67 -5.43 10.58
CA ALA A 198 -15.30 -5.02 10.35
C ALA A 198 -14.48 -5.05 11.65
N GLU A 199 -14.97 -4.44 12.73
CA GLU A 199 -14.32 -4.45 14.04
C GLU A 199 -14.09 -5.89 14.52
N LYS A 200 -15.13 -6.73 14.48
CA LYS A 200 -15.04 -8.13 14.90
C LYS A 200 -13.99 -8.91 14.11
N VAL A 201 -13.97 -8.78 12.78
CA VAL A 201 -13.02 -9.48 11.91
C VAL A 201 -11.59 -8.98 12.16
N ALA A 202 -11.38 -7.67 12.28
CA ALA A 202 -10.04 -7.15 12.55
C ALA A 202 -9.52 -7.57 13.93
N LEU A 203 -10.35 -7.49 14.98
CA LEU A 203 -9.95 -7.93 16.33
C LEU A 203 -9.64 -9.44 16.37
N GLN A 204 -10.36 -10.25 15.58
CA GLN A 204 -10.01 -11.67 15.40
C GLN A 204 -8.64 -11.81 14.73
N GLY A 205 -8.35 -11.05 13.67
CA GLY A 205 -7.04 -11.02 13.04
C GLY A 205 -5.92 -10.63 14.00
N LEU A 206 -6.13 -9.55 14.76
CA LEU A 206 -5.18 -9.06 15.77
C LEU A 206 -4.95 -10.03 16.92
N SER A 207 -5.93 -10.88 17.26
CA SER A 207 -5.72 -11.96 18.23
C SER A 207 -4.74 -13.04 17.75
N LEU A 208 -4.56 -13.18 16.44
CA LEU A 208 -3.64 -14.12 15.80
C LEU A 208 -2.29 -13.46 15.48
N VAL A 209 -2.35 -12.21 15.02
CA VAL A 209 -1.19 -11.40 14.60
C VAL A 209 -1.35 -9.99 15.17
N PRO A 210 -0.90 -9.74 16.41
CA PRO A 210 -1.06 -8.43 17.03
C PRO A 210 -0.41 -7.28 16.26
N GLY A 211 0.66 -7.56 15.51
CA GLY A 211 1.37 -6.58 14.68
C GLY A 211 0.82 -6.41 13.26
N ASP A 212 -0.38 -6.91 12.94
CA ASP A 212 -1.03 -6.61 11.66
C ASP A 212 -1.51 -5.15 11.65
N ALA A 213 -0.65 -4.26 11.15
CA ALA A 213 -0.91 -2.84 11.13
C ALA A 213 -2.12 -2.47 10.26
N TRP A 214 -2.46 -3.26 9.24
CA TRP A 214 -3.63 -3.01 8.39
C TRP A 214 -4.93 -3.35 9.12
N ALA A 215 -4.93 -4.39 9.96
CA ALA A 215 -6.05 -4.67 10.84
C ALA A 215 -6.21 -3.60 11.94
N VAL A 216 -5.11 -3.07 12.49
CA VAL A 216 -5.16 -1.90 13.41
C VAL A 216 -5.78 -0.69 12.71
N HIS A 217 -5.30 -0.39 11.49
CA HIS A 217 -5.84 0.66 10.64
C HIS A 217 -7.35 0.52 10.42
N ALA A 218 -7.82 -0.69 10.11
CA ALA A 218 -9.25 -0.95 9.93
C ALA A 218 -10.08 -0.68 11.20
N VAL A 219 -9.59 -1.06 12.39
CA VAL A 219 -10.27 -0.74 13.66
C VAL A 219 -10.28 0.76 13.93
N ALA A 220 -9.19 1.47 13.62
CA ALA A 220 -9.14 2.92 13.74
C ALA A 220 -10.24 3.59 12.90
N HIS A 221 -10.35 3.24 11.62
CA HIS A 221 -11.45 3.72 10.80
C HIS A 221 -12.83 3.37 11.36
N VAL A 222 -13.04 2.16 11.91
CA VAL A 222 -14.34 1.82 12.50
C VAL A 222 -14.71 2.78 13.64
N TYR A 223 -13.77 3.09 14.54
CA TYR A 223 -14.05 4.01 15.64
C TYR A 223 -14.23 5.45 15.15
N GLU A 224 -13.48 5.88 14.14
CA GLU A 224 -13.72 7.16 13.45
C GLU A 224 -15.14 7.23 12.87
N MET A 225 -15.52 6.26 12.04
CA MET A 225 -16.81 6.25 11.33
C MET A 225 -18.01 6.10 12.26
N LYS A 226 -17.83 5.51 13.45
CA LYS A 226 -18.86 5.40 14.49
C LYS A 226 -18.86 6.59 15.46
N ALA A 227 -17.96 7.57 15.28
CA ALA A 227 -17.72 8.66 16.22
C ALA A 227 -17.43 8.18 17.66
N GLU A 228 -16.77 7.02 17.80
CA GLU A 228 -16.36 6.43 19.09
C GLU A 228 -14.95 6.87 19.48
N VAL A 229 -14.72 8.18 19.50
CA VAL A 229 -13.40 8.82 19.62
C VAL A 229 -12.57 8.32 20.81
N ASP A 230 -13.19 8.21 22.00
CA ASP A 230 -12.48 7.75 23.20
C ASP A 230 -12.04 6.28 23.10
N LYS A 231 -12.83 5.43 22.40
CA LYS A 231 -12.40 4.05 22.12
C LYS A 231 -11.24 4.02 21.14
N GLY A 232 -11.30 4.87 20.11
CA GLY A 232 -10.21 5.08 19.15
C GLY A 232 -8.90 5.43 19.83
N LEU A 233 -8.91 6.46 20.68
CA LEU A 233 -7.73 6.87 21.46
C LEU A 233 -7.17 5.73 22.33
N GLN A 234 -8.03 5.08 23.11
CA GLN A 234 -7.61 3.98 23.99
C GLN A 234 -7.04 2.80 23.19
N PHE A 235 -7.63 2.49 22.04
CA PHE A 235 -7.20 1.40 21.17
C PHE A 235 -5.83 1.68 20.54
N MET A 236 -5.64 2.87 19.95
CA MET A 236 -4.37 3.24 19.31
C MET A 236 -3.24 3.30 20.34
N GLN A 237 -3.49 3.94 21.49
CA GLN A 237 -2.52 4.04 22.58
C GLN A 237 -2.18 2.67 23.18
N GLY A 238 -3.18 1.83 23.43
CA GLY A 238 -2.99 0.54 24.09
C GLY A 238 -2.19 -0.47 23.27
N ARG A 239 -2.04 -0.24 21.97
CA ARG A 239 -1.37 -1.16 21.02
C ARG A 239 -0.17 -0.57 20.31
N GLU A 240 0.27 0.63 20.66
CA GLU A 240 1.33 1.36 19.94
C GLU A 240 2.57 0.49 19.66
N ASN A 241 3.06 -0.25 20.65
CA ASN A 241 4.20 -1.15 20.51
C ASN A 241 4.02 -2.29 19.49
N GLU A 242 2.78 -2.66 19.18
CA GLU A 242 2.46 -3.72 18.24
C GLU A 242 2.51 -3.22 16.78
N TRP A 243 2.03 -2.00 16.52
CA TRP A 243 1.87 -1.47 15.15
C TRP A 243 2.92 -0.42 14.76
N GLN A 244 3.57 0.27 15.71
CA GLN A 244 4.56 1.32 15.38
C GLN A 244 5.80 0.80 14.64
N VAL A 245 6.03 -0.51 14.71
CA VAL A 245 7.14 -1.23 14.04
C VAL A 245 6.85 -1.55 12.58
N SER A 246 5.62 -1.33 12.10
CA SER A 246 5.25 -1.42 10.69
C SER A 246 5.66 -0.12 10.01
N ASP A 247 6.90 -0.03 9.57
CA ASP A 247 7.50 1.18 9.03
C ASP A 247 6.79 1.75 7.80
N MET A 248 6.04 0.93 7.06
CA MET A 248 5.27 1.38 5.89
C MET A 248 3.83 1.83 6.19
N LEU A 249 3.29 1.61 7.40
CA LEU A 249 1.91 1.98 7.77
C LEU A 249 1.81 2.69 9.13
N ALA A 250 2.88 2.73 9.92
CA ALA A 250 2.90 3.36 11.23
C ALA A 250 2.56 4.86 11.15
N SER A 251 3.07 5.58 10.14
CA SER A 251 2.73 7.00 9.95
C SER A 251 1.22 7.20 9.78
N HIS A 252 0.59 6.35 8.96
CA HIS A 252 -0.85 6.37 8.72
C HIS A 252 -1.66 6.04 9.99
N ASN A 253 -1.20 5.08 10.78
CA ASN A 253 -1.82 4.79 12.08
C ASN A 253 -1.66 5.96 13.07
N TYR A 254 -0.51 6.65 13.09
CA TYR A 254 -0.34 7.88 13.86
C TYR A 254 -1.24 9.01 13.34
N TRP A 255 -1.45 9.11 12.03
CA TRP A 255 -2.38 10.07 11.44
C TRP A 255 -3.81 9.86 11.95
N HIS A 256 -4.31 8.62 11.94
CA HIS A 256 -5.59 8.24 12.53
C HIS A 256 -5.68 8.58 14.01
N TRP A 257 -4.62 8.29 14.77
CA TRP A 257 -4.58 8.66 16.18
C TRP A 257 -4.69 10.19 16.36
N ALA A 258 -3.99 10.97 15.55
CA ALA A 258 -4.05 12.41 15.62
C ALA A 258 -5.44 12.98 15.25
N LEU A 259 -6.17 12.34 14.32
CA LEU A 259 -7.53 12.75 13.97
C LEU A 259 -8.47 12.71 15.17
N TYR A 260 -8.35 11.72 16.06
CA TYR A 260 -9.15 11.69 17.28
C TYR A 260 -8.92 12.91 18.18
N PHE A 261 -7.68 13.40 18.26
CA PHE A 261 -7.39 14.62 19.00
C PHE A 261 -7.98 15.86 18.32
N ILE A 262 -7.97 15.92 16.98
CA ILE A 262 -8.63 17.00 16.22
C ILE A 262 -10.13 17.00 16.52
N GLU A 263 -10.79 15.85 16.47
CA GLU A 263 -12.23 15.72 16.73
C GLU A 263 -12.61 16.16 18.16
N LYS A 264 -11.71 15.99 19.14
CA LYS A 264 -11.92 16.48 20.52
C LYS A 264 -11.60 17.96 20.72
N GLY A 265 -11.05 18.64 19.72
CA GLY A 265 -10.51 19.99 19.88
C GLY A 265 -9.17 20.04 20.64
N GLU A 266 -8.51 18.89 20.83
CA GLU A 266 -7.20 18.77 21.49
C GLU A 266 -6.05 19.00 20.49
N TYR A 267 -6.07 20.15 19.82
CA TYR A 267 -5.21 20.40 18.64
C TYR A 267 -3.71 20.37 18.92
N GLU A 268 -3.25 20.75 20.12
CA GLU A 268 -1.83 20.65 20.49
C GLU A 268 -1.35 19.20 20.58
N ALA A 269 -2.20 18.28 21.02
CA ALA A 269 -1.87 16.85 21.04
C ALA A 269 -1.79 16.29 19.61
N ALA A 270 -2.71 16.70 18.73
CA ALA A 270 -2.64 16.39 17.31
C ALA A 270 -1.34 16.93 16.68
N LEU A 271 -1.00 18.20 16.90
CA LEU A 271 0.25 18.79 16.39
C LEU A 271 1.49 18.07 16.91
N ASN A 272 1.51 17.64 18.17
CA ASN A 272 2.62 16.86 18.71
C ASN A 272 2.80 15.53 17.96
N ILE A 273 1.72 14.83 17.61
CA ILE A 273 1.80 13.62 16.78
C ILE A 273 2.29 13.95 15.36
N PHE A 274 1.81 15.05 14.77
CA PHE A 274 2.28 15.50 13.46
C PHE A 274 3.80 15.71 13.47
N ASP A 275 4.30 16.49 14.43
CA ASP A 275 5.71 16.90 14.48
C ASP A 275 6.65 15.75 14.89
N SER A 276 6.19 14.82 15.73
CA SER A 276 7.03 13.73 16.25
C SER A 276 6.96 12.44 15.44
N GLN A 277 5.86 12.20 14.72
CA GLN A 277 5.64 10.93 14.03
C GLN A 277 5.34 11.12 12.54
N VAL A 278 4.25 11.80 12.18
CA VAL A 278 3.76 11.84 10.80
C VAL A 278 4.77 12.53 9.87
N PHE A 279 5.18 13.75 10.21
CA PHE A 279 6.06 14.54 9.35
C PHE A 279 7.49 13.98 9.26
N PRO A 280 8.17 13.59 10.36
CA PRO A 280 9.49 12.97 10.27
C PRO A 280 9.51 11.67 9.47
N ARG A 281 8.49 10.82 9.61
CA ARG A 281 8.37 9.56 8.84
C ARG A 281 8.18 9.84 7.36
N GLY A 282 7.23 10.72 6.99
CA GLY A 282 7.01 11.09 5.60
C GLY A 282 8.23 11.75 4.94
N LYS A 283 8.98 12.56 5.70
CA LYS A 283 10.24 13.15 5.22
C LYS A 283 11.34 12.12 5.01
N ALA A 284 11.40 11.08 5.84
CA ALA A 284 12.42 10.03 5.75
C ALA A 284 12.10 9.00 4.67
N SER A 285 10.83 8.57 4.57
CA SER A 285 10.38 7.54 3.63
C SER A 285 10.18 8.09 2.22
N GLY A 286 9.66 9.32 2.09
CA GLY A 286 9.15 9.83 0.81
C GLY A 286 7.96 9.02 0.26
N ALA A 287 7.34 8.16 1.06
CA ALA A 287 6.22 7.34 0.64
C ALA A 287 4.97 8.22 0.43
N MET A 288 4.24 7.99 -0.67
CA MET A 288 3.10 8.86 -1.00
C MET A 288 2.02 8.85 0.08
N LEU A 289 1.78 7.71 0.72
CA LEU A 289 0.80 7.60 1.81
C LEU A 289 1.15 8.55 2.98
N ASP A 290 2.41 8.58 3.41
CA ASP A 290 2.84 9.46 4.50
C ASP A 290 2.72 10.95 4.10
N VAL A 291 2.99 11.26 2.83
CA VAL A 291 2.92 12.63 2.30
C VAL A 291 1.46 13.12 2.23
N VAL A 292 0.54 12.30 1.74
CA VAL A 292 -0.89 12.65 1.69
C VAL A 292 -1.50 12.74 3.09
N ASP A 293 -1.09 11.88 4.03
CA ASP A 293 -1.49 11.97 5.44
C ASP A 293 -1.09 13.31 6.06
N ALA A 294 0.17 13.72 5.85
CA ALA A 294 0.65 15.01 6.33
C ALA A 294 -0.15 16.18 5.74
N CYS A 295 -0.44 16.15 4.43
CA CYS A 295 -1.25 17.20 3.77
C CYS A 295 -2.67 17.24 4.35
N SER A 296 -3.29 16.07 4.45
CA SER A 296 -4.66 15.85 4.94
C SER A 296 -4.83 16.34 6.38
N MET A 297 -3.83 16.11 7.23
CA MET A 297 -3.82 16.54 8.62
C MET A 297 -3.64 18.05 8.78
N LEU A 298 -2.67 18.65 8.07
CA LEU A 298 -2.47 20.11 8.11
C LEU A 298 -3.71 20.86 7.62
N TYR A 299 -4.36 20.34 6.58
CA TYR A 299 -5.59 20.94 6.05
C TYR A 299 -6.72 20.93 7.09
N ARG A 300 -6.95 19.81 7.77
CA ARG A 300 -7.96 19.71 8.84
C ARG A 300 -7.65 20.65 10.01
N LEU A 301 -6.40 20.69 10.47
CA LEU A 301 -5.98 21.61 11.53
C LEU A 301 -6.20 23.08 11.12
N GLU A 302 -5.88 23.44 9.88
CA GLU A 302 -6.11 24.80 9.38
C GLU A 302 -7.60 25.16 9.32
N MET A 303 -8.47 24.21 8.95
CA MET A 303 -9.93 24.39 8.99
C MET A 303 -10.45 24.65 10.41
N GLU A 304 -9.84 24.04 11.42
CA GLU A 304 -10.12 24.28 12.84
C GLU A 304 -9.50 25.59 13.37
N GLY A 305 -8.87 26.40 12.51
CA GLY A 305 -8.25 27.67 12.86
C GLY A 305 -6.86 27.56 13.50
N VAL A 306 -6.25 26.37 13.50
CA VAL A 306 -4.91 26.14 14.01
C VAL A 306 -3.85 26.73 13.07
N CYS A 307 -2.86 27.43 13.61
CA CYS A 307 -1.81 28.04 12.80
C CYS A 307 -0.75 27.00 12.35
N VAL A 308 -0.80 26.59 11.08
CA VAL A 308 0.09 25.56 10.50
C VAL A 308 1.04 26.07 9.40
N LYS A 309 1.14 27.40 9.23
CA LYS A 309 1.81 28.04 8.07
C LYS A 309 3.25 27.54 7.80
N GLU A 310 4.08 27.40 8.82
CA GLU A 310 5.46 26.95 8.62
C GLU A 310 5.51 25.46 8.22
N ARG A 311 4.61 24.63 8.76
CA ARG A 311 4.49 23.21 8.41
C ARG A 311 4.10 23.03 6.94
N TRP A 312 3.22 23.90 6.41
CA TRP A 312 2.92 23.91 4.98
C TRP A 312 4.14 24.19 4.12
N ARG A 313 5.01 25.13 4.51
CA ARG A 313 6.23 25.44 3.74
C ARG A 313 7.20 24.28 3.69
N GLU A 314 7.38 23.57 4.82
CA GLU A 314 8.24 22.40 4.87
C GLU A 314 7.67 21.23 4.06
N LEU A 315 6.39 20.94 4.20
CA LEU A 315 5.70 19.89 3.45
C LEU A 315 5.67 20.19 1.94
N PHE A 316 5.57 21.46 1.57
CA PHE A 316 5.66 21.88 0.16
C PHE A 316 7.02 21.54 -0.46
N GLN A 317 8.13 21.56 0.29
CA GLN A 317 9.43 21.14 -0.27
C GLN A 317 9.44 19.66 -0.64
N ILE A 318 8.66 18.83 0.05
CA ILE A 318 8.55 17.39 -0.20
C ILE A 318 7.62 17.14 -1.40
N THR A 319 6.51 17.87 -1.50
CA THR A 319 5.49 17.65 -2.55
C THR A 319 5.83 18.32 -3.88
N ARG A 320 6.60 19.42 -3.88
CA ARG A 320 6.93 20.18 -5.09
C ARG A 320 7.51 19.35 -6.25
N PRO A 321 8.43 18.38 -6.04
CA PRO A 321 8.93 17.53 -7.12
C PRO A 321 7.84 16.71 -7.84
N HIS A 322 6.72 16.44 -7.15
CA HIS A 322 5.62 15.61 -7.64
C HIS A 322 4.53 16.38 -8.40
N THR A 323 4.75 17.68 -8.66
CA THR A 323 3.75 18.57 -9.30
C THR A 323 3.23 18.05 -10.64
N ASP A 324 4.07 17.33 -11.39
CA ASP A 324 3.74 16.84 -12.73
C ASP A 324 3.38 15.34 -12.76
N ASP A 325 3.34 14.66 -11.60
CA ASP A 325 3.29 13.20 -11.49
C ASP A 325 1.97 12.59 -11.95
N HIS A 326 0.85 13.20 -11.57
CA HIS A 326 -0.51 12.87 -12.02
C HIS A 326 -0.82 11.36 -12.07
N VAL A 327 -0.35 10.60 -11.07
CA VAL A 327 -0.53 9.15 -11.00
C VAL A 327 -1.94 8.82 -10.52
N THR A 328 -2.41 9.54 -9.51
CA THR A 328 -3.77 9.46 -8.98
C THR A 328 -4.27 10.86 -8.64
N LEU A 329 -5.54 11.14 -8.94
CA LEU A 329 -6.19 12.40 -8.55
C LEU A 329 -6.15 12.61 -7.03
N PHE A 330 -6.15 11.52 -6.26
CA PHE A 330 -6.03 11.58 -4.81
C PHE A 330 -4.71 12.24 -4.40
N ASN A 331 -3.57 11.81 -4.95
CA ASN A 331 -2.27 12.41 -4.66
C ASN A 331 -2.21 13.87 -5.14
N ASP A 332 -2.71 14.14 -6.36
CA ASP A 332 -2.72 15.49 -6.95
C ASP A 332 -3.46 16.50 -6.07
N VAL A 333 -4.60 16.13 -5.50
CA VAL A 333 -5.37 17.01 -4.60
C VAL A 333 -4.57 17.34 -3.34
N HIS A 334 -3.83 16.40 -2.78
CA HIS A 334 -3.00 16.64 -1.59
C HIS A 334 -1.78 17.51 -1.92
N PHE A 335 -1.15 17.32 -3.09
CA PHE A 335 -0.07 18.20 -3.53
C PHE A 335 -0.57 19.63 -3.77
N LEU A 336 -1.79 19.78 -4.31
CA LEU A 336 -2.45 21.07 -4.46
C LEU A 336 -2.74 21.71 -3.10
N MET A 337 -3.19 20.95 -2.09
CA MET A 337 -3.34 21.46 -0.72
C MET A 337 -2.02 22.01 -0.18
N ALA A 338 -0.90 21.29 -0.39
CA ALA A 338 0.41 21.72 0.06
C ALA A 338 0.88 23.02 -0.63
N SER A 339 0.73 23.14 -1.95
CA SER A 339 1.11 24.36 -2.68
C SER A 339 0.23 25.56 -2.31
N LEU A 340 -1.08 25.34 -2.12
CA LEU A 340 -2.01 26.38 -1.66
C LEU A 340 -1.68 26.83 -0.23
N GLY A 341 -1.46 25.89 0.69
CA GLY A 341 -1.07 26.17 2.07
C GLY A 341 0.26 26.94 2.17
N ALA A 342 1.22 26.60 1.29
CA ALA A 342 2.49 27.34 1.16
C ALA A 342 2.36 28.68 0.41
N LYS A 343 1.18 28.98 -0.15
CA LYS A 343 0.88 30.16 -0.99
C LYS A 343 1.71 30.23 -2.27
N ASP A 344 2.11 29.09 -2.82
CA ASP A 344 2.80 28.98 -4.10
C ASP A 344 1.78 28.86 -5.25
N SER A 345 1.30 30.01 -5.71
CA SER A 345 0.32 30.06 -6.80
C SER A 345 0.87 29.48 -8.11
N GLY A 346 2.16 29.64 -8.41
CA GLY A 346 2.76 29.13 -9.64
C GLY A 346 2.67 27.60 -9.75
N THR A 347 3.04 26.90 -8.68
CA THR A 347 2.97 25.44 -8.62
C THR A 347 1.52 24.95 -8.63
N SER A 348 0.63 25.66 -7.94
CA SER A 348 -0.81 25.34 -7.94
C SER A 348 -1.41 25.42 -9.36
N HIS A 349 -1.09 26.48 -10.13
CA HIS A 349 -1.56 26.60 -11.51
C HIS A 349 -0.92 25.53 -12.42
N ARG A 350 0.36 25.22 -12.23
CA ARG A 350 1.06 24.18 -13.00
C ARG A 350 0.41 22.81 -12.83
N LEU A 351 0.11 22.42 -11.58
CA LEU A 351 -0.56 21.16 -11.28
C LEU A 351 -1.93 21.08 -11.99
N LEU A 352 -2.74 22.14 -11.87
CA LEU A 352 -4.06 22.19 -12.51
C LEU A 352 -3.96 22.15 -14.04
N GLN A 353 -2.98 22.83 -14.63
CA GLN A 353 -2.75 22.79 -16.08
C GLN A 353 -2.35 21.38 -16.54
N GLY A 354 -1.44 20.71 -15.82
CA GLY A 354 -1.03 19.35 -16.15
C GLY A 354 -2.18 18.33 -16.11
N LEU A 355 -3.10 18.48 -15.14
CA LEU A 355 -4.34 17.70 -15.10
C LEU A 355 -5.25 17.97 -16.32
N GLN A 356 -5.38 19.23 -16.74
CA GLN A 356 -6.18 19.58 -17.93
C GLN A 356 -5.55 19.01 -19.20
N ASP A 357 -4.23 19.07 -19.33
CA ASP A 357 -3.49 18.56 -20.49
C ASP A 357 -3.62 17.03 -20.63
N LEU A 358 -3.71 16.29 -19.51
CA LEU A 358 -3.89 14.83 -19.51
C LEU A 358 -5.34 14.38 -19.69
N ALA A 359 -6.32 15.27 -19.49
CA ALA A 359 -7.73 14.96 -19.69
C ALA A 359 -8.17 15.03 -21.17
N LEU A 360 -7.35 15.65 -22.03
CA LEU A 360 -7.54 15.77 -23.49
C LEU A 360 -6.92 14.57 -24.22
#